data_AF-A0A972VA02-F1
#
_entry.id   AF-A0A972VA02-F1
#
_cell.length_a   1.000
_cell.length_b   1.000
_cell.length_c   1.000
_cell.angle_alpha   90.00
_cell.angle_beta   90.00
_cell.angle_gamma   90.00
#
_symmetry.space_group_name_H-M   'P 1'
#
loop_
_entity.id
_entity.type
_entity.pdbx_description
1 polymer ?
#
loop_
_entity_poly.entity_id
_entity_poly.type
_entity_poly.pdbx_seq_one_letter_code
_entity_poly.pdbx_strand_id
1 'polypeptide(L)' 'MYLPEFGWYRIDARGNKPGVNAEFCPPAEKLAWSSQSQGEMSLPDIWTDPLPEVVHCLKHNWGWQEVQANLPDFDGNL' A
#
# COMPACT_ATOMS: atom_id res chain seq x y z
N MET A 1 -8.66 7.56 -5.37
CA MET A 1 -9.84 8.34 -5.83
C MET A 1 -10.72 7.42 -6.66
N TYR A 2 -12.04 7.50 -6.53
CA TYR A 2 -12.94 6.71 -7.37
C TYR A 2 -13.22 7.44 -8.70
N LEU A 3 -12.95 6.78 -9.82
CA LEU A 3 -13.21 7.24 -11.17
C LEU A 3 -14.30 6.35 -11.78
N PRO A 4 -15.48 6.88 -12.18
CA PRO A 4 -16.61 6.04 -12.61
C PRO A 4 -16.29 5.01 -13.70
N GLU A 5 -15.40 5.34 -14.64
CA GLU A 5 -15.01 4.46 -15.74
C GLU A 5 -13.85 3.50 -15.40
N PHE A 6 -13.09 3.76 -14.34
CA PHE A 6 -11.84 3.05 -14.03
C PHE A 6 -11.80 2.44 -12.62
N GLY A 7 -12.81 2.66 -11.78
CA GLY A 7 -12.82 2.23 -10.39
C GLY A 7 -11.89 3.06 -9.50
N TRP A 8 -11.33 2.42 -8.48
CA TRP A 8 -10.39 3.08 -7.57
C TRP A 8 -9.03 3.27 -8.23
N TYR A 9 -8.64 4.54 -8.41
CA TYR A 9 -7.35 4.95 -8.98
C TYR A 9 -6.42 5.47 -7.87
N ARG A 10 -5.19 4.95 -7.81
CA ARG A 10 -4.16 5.40 -6.85
C ARG A 10 -3.52 6.70 -7.32
N ILE A 11 -3.31 7.62 -6.39
CA ILE A 11 -2.71 8.93 -6.67
C ILE A 11 -1.55 9.13 -5.71
N ASP A 12 -0.42 9.54 -6.26
CA ASP A 12 0.74 9.91 -5.46
C ASP A 12 0.49 11.26 -4.77
N ALA A 13 0.38 11.24 -3.44
CA ALA A 13 0.09 12.42 -2.62
C ALA A 13 1.17 13.51 -2.71
N ARG A 14 2.36 13.21 -3.24
CA ARG A 14 3.45 14.19 -3.40
C ARG A 14 3.19 15.19 -4.53
N GLY A 15 2.33 14.84 -5.48
CA GLY A 15 2.02 15.64 -6.67
C GLY A 15 3.16 15.70 -7.69
N ASN A 16 2.81 16.12 -8.91
CA ASN A 16 3.77 16.25 -10.00
C ASN A 16 4.64 17.51 -9.84
N LYS A 17 5.96 17.36 -9.87
CA LYS A 17 6.93 18.47 -9.75
C LYS A 17 8.30 18.06 -10.30
N PRO A 18 9.27 18.99 -10.52
CA PRO A 18 10.61 18.62 -10.95
C PRO A 18 11.21 17.52 -10.06
N GLY A 19 11.63 16.41 -10.68
CA GLY A 19 12.14 15.23 -9.99
C GLY A 19 11.09 14.25 -9.45
N VAL A 20 9.79 14.51 -9.64
CA VAL A 20 8.68 13.64 -9.21
C VAL A 20 7.67 13.50 -10.34
N ASN A 21 7.63 12.35 -11.00
CA ASN A 21 6.66 12.03 -12.04
C ASN A 21 5.39 11.39 -11.44
N ALA A 22 4.41 12.23 -11.17
CA ALA A 22 3.17 11.87 -10.47
C ALA A 22 1.92 12.48 -11.16
N GLU A 23 1.96 12.59 -12.48
CA GLU A 23 0.85 13.16 -13.26
C GLU A 23 -0.44 12.33 -13.12
N PHE A 24 -1.58 13.01 -13.05
CA PHE A 24 -2.89 12.36 -13.11
C PHE A 24 -3.21 11.97 -14.57
N CYS A 25 -3.02 10.70 -14.93
CA CYS A 25 -3.08 10.21 -16.31
C CYS A 25 -3.91 8.92 -16.48
N PRO A 26 -5.17 8.86 -16.01
CA PRO A 26 -5.97 7.63 -16.12
C PRO A 26 -6.15 7.18 -17.58
N PRO A 27 -6.18 5.85 -17.87
CA PRO A 27 -6.10 4.76 -16.89
C PRO A 27 -4.65 4.44 -16.45
N ALA A 28 -3.65 5.08 -17.05
CA ALA A 28 -2.24 4.80 -16.77
C ALA A 28 -1.83 5.36 -15.40
N GLU A 29 -1.60 4.46 -14.45
CA GLU A 29 -1.09 4.85 -13.14
C GLU A 29 0.33 5.41 -13.21
N LYS A 30 0.55 6.55 -12.55
CA LYS A 30 1.87 7.17 -12.37
C LYS A 30 2.15 7.41 -10.89
N LEU A 31 2.78 6.43 -10.26
CA LEU A 31 3.37 6.57 -8.92
C LEU A 31 4.87 6.79 -9.10
N ALA A 32 5.40 7.88 -8.55
CA ALA A 32 6.79 8.28 -8.82
C ALA A 32 7.82 7.28 -8.24
N TRP A 33 7.39 6.37 -7.37
CA TRP A 33 8.20 5.28 -6.83
C TRP A 33 7.34 4.03 -6.74
N SER A 34 7.89 2.90 -7.18
CA SER A 34 7.33 1.57 -7.00
C SER A 34 8.03 0.87 -5.83
N SER A 35 7.35 -0.10 -5.22
CA SER A 35 8.02 -1.05 -4.30
C SER A 35 9.06 -1.83 -5.08
N GLN A 36 10.34 -1.64 -4.74
CA GLN A 36 11.46 -2.27 -5.45
C GLN A 36 12.35 -3.12 -4.54
N SER A 37 12.14 -3.05 -3.22
CA SER A 37 12.93 -3.80 -2.26
C SER A 37 12.37 -5.21 -2.07
N GLN A 38 13.26 -6.16 -1.80
CA GLN A 38 12.86 -7.50 -1.38
C GLN A 38 12.02 -7.43 -0.09
N GLY A 39 10.82 -8.02 -0.13
CA GLY A 39 9.88 -8.00 0.99
C GLY A 39 8.91 -6.80 0.97
N GLU A 40 9.03 -5.87 0.03
CA GLU A 40 7.99 -4.86 -0.22
C GLU A 40 6.99 -5.37 -1.27
N MET A 41 5.69 -5.22 -0.98
CA MET A 41 4.62 -5.59 -1.89
C MET A 41 3.50 -4.54 -1.84
N SER A 42 2.93 -4.25 -3.01
CA SER A 42 1.64 -3.56 -3.11
C SER A 42 0.52 -4.60 -3.11
N LEU A 43 -0.44 -4.46 -2.21
CA LEU A 43 -1.66 -5.25 -2.22
C LEU A 43 -2.72 -4.55 -3.09
N PRO A 44 -3.47 -5.29 -3.93
CA PRO A 44 -4.47 -4.71 -4.83
C PRO A 44 -5.74 -4.26 -4.09
N ASP A 45 -6.02 -4.86 -2.94
CA ASP A 45 -7.24 -4.62 -2.19
C ASP A 45 -7.22 -3.27 -1.46
N ILE A 46 -8.41 -2.72 -1.27
CA ILE A 46 -8.63 -1.46 -0.56
C ILE A 46 -9.48 -1.77 0.66
N TRP A 47 -8.86 -1.72 1.83
CA TRP A 47 -9.56 -1.93 3.09
C TRP A 47 -10.02 -0.59 3.69
N THR A 48 -11.28 -0.55 4.12
CA THR A 48 -11.85 0.60 4.85
C THR A 48 -11.33 0.67 6.29
N ASP A 49 -10.94 -0.48 6.82
CA ASP A 49 -10.47 -0.67 8.19
C ASP A 49 -9.16 -1.47 8.18
N PRO A 50 -8.25 -1.26 9.14
CA PRO A 50 -7.03 -2.04 9.21
C PRO A 50 -7.34 -3.52 9.50
N LEU A 51 -6.55 -4.43 8.91
CA LEU A 51 -6.67 -5.86 9.16
C LEU A 51 -6.52 -6.16 10.67
N PRO A 52 -7.51 -6.82 11.32
CA PRO A 52 -7.48 -7.05 12.76
C PRO A 52 -6.24 -7.80 13.24
N GLU A 53 -5.72 -8.73 12.44
CA GLU A 53 -4.50 -9.49 12.69
C GLU A 53 -3.24 -8.62 12.69
N VAL A 54 -3.12 -7.67 11.76
CA VAL A 54 -2.03 -6.69 11.74
C VAL A 54 -2.12 -5.81 12.97
N VAL A 55 -3.33 -5.32 13.30
CA VAL A 55 -3.55 -4.51 14.51
C VAL A 55 -3.20 -5.30 15.78
N HIS A 56 -3.58 -6.57 15.83
CA HIS A 56 -3.26 -7.45 16.95
C HIS A 56 -1.75 -7.61 17.10
N CYS A 57 -1.03 -7.92 16.02
CA CYS A 57 0.42 -8.04 16.01
C CYS A 57 1.10 -6.77 16.55
N LEU A 58 0.73 -5.60 16.03
CA LEU A 58 1.32 -4.31 16.42
C LEU A 58 1.04 -3.92 17.88
N LYS A 59 -0.08 -4.37 18.45
CA LYS A 59 -0.45 -4.04 19.84
C LYS A 59 0.21 -4.94 20.89
N HIS A 60 0.64 -6.14 20.52
CA HIS A 60 1.08 -7.16 21.48
C HIS A 60 2.56 -7.54 21.36
N ASN A 61 3.28 -7.04 20.36
CA ASN A 61 4.72 -7.27 20.17
C ASN A 61 5.51 -5.98 20.38
N TRP A 62 6.63 -6.06 21.10
CA TRP A 62 7.45 -4.91 21.44
C TRP A 62 8.72 -4.84 20.58
N GLY A 63 8.90 -3.72 19.90
CA GLY A 63 10.05 -3.51 19.02
C GLY A 63 9.92 -4.22 17.68
N TRP A 64 10.77 -3.81 16.74
CA TRP A 64 10.66 -4.24 15.35
C TRP A 64 10.98 -5.72 15.13
N GLN A 65 11.85 -6.31 15.96
CA GLN A 65 12.21 -7.73 15.85
C GLN A 65 11.02 -8.64 16.16
N GLU A 66 10.29 -8.37 17.25
CA GLU A 66 9.13 -9.16 17.63
C GLU A 66 7.98 -8.98 16.62
N VAL A 67 7.77 -7.76 16.12
CA VAL A 67 6.79 -7.52 15.05
C VAL A 67 7.17 -8.29 13.79
N GLN A 68 8.43 -8.24 13.33
CA GLN A 68 8.86 -8.95 12.14
C GLN A 68 8.66 -10.47 12.24
N ALA A 69 8.89 -11.05 13.42
CA ALA A 69 8.72 -12.48 13.64
C ALA A 69 7.24 -12.93 13.67
N ASN A 70 6.31 -12.01 13.92
CA ASN A 70 4.89 -12.31 14.15
C ASN A 70 3.92 -11.59 13.20
N LEU A 71 4.42 -10.82 12.24
CA LEU A 71 3.56 -10.12 11.28
C LEU A 71 2.89 -11.16 10.37
N PRO A 72 1.55 -11.13 10.20
CA PRO A 72 0.88 -12.04 9.29
C PRO A 72 1.37 -11.80 7.87
N ASP A 73 1.65 -12.90 7.15
CA ASP A 73 2.01 -12.84 5.73
C ASP A 73 0.73 -12.82 4.88
N PHE A 74 0.82 -12.27 3.68
CA PHE A 74 -0.30 -12.23 2.75
C PHE A 74 -0.36 -13.54 1.95
N ASP A 75 -1.34 -14.40 2.25
CA ASP A 75 -1.53 -15.69 1.59
C ASP A 75 -2.52 -15.65 0.41
N GLY A 76 -3.09 -14.47 0.12
CA GLY A 76 -4.07 -14.26 -0.95
C GLY A 76 -5.46 -14.83 -0.68
N ASN A 77 -5.73 -15.33 0.54
CA ASN A 77 -7.03 -15.83 0.96
C ASN A 77 -7.57 -14.98 2.12
N LEU A 78 -8.03 -13.77 1.81
CA LEU A 78 -8.79 -12.92 2.73
C LEU A 78 -10.23 -12.73 2.21
#